data_AF-A0A0F9B8B6-F1
#
_entry.id   AF-A0A0F9B8B6-F1
#
_cell.length_a   1.000
_cell.length_b   1.000
_cell.length_c   1.000
_cell.angle_alpha   90.00
_cell.angle_beta   90.00
_cell.angle_gamma   90.00
#
_symmetry.space_group_name_H-M   'P 1'
#
loop_
_entity.id
_entity.type
_entity.pdbx_description
1 polymer ?
#
loop_
_entity_poly.entity_id
_entity_poly.type
_entity_poly.pdbx_seq_one_letter_code
_entity_poly.pdbx_strand_id
1 'polypeptide(L)' 'IEPEQGLIAIGSGGPFAQASARALLENTELSAHEIVDKGLDIAADICIYTNHNRTVEVLSTGVTAKDAPSKTD' A
#
# COMPACT_ATOMS: atom_id res chain seq x y z
N ILE A 1 4.09 -2.17 -16.79
CA ILE A 1 4.62 -2.87 -15.60
C ILE A 1 3.40 -3.22 -14.77
N GLU A 2 3.15 -4.51 -14.56
CA GLU A 2 2.05 -4.98 -13.73
C GLU A 2 2.50 -5.00 -12.26
N PRO A 3 1.69 -4.51 -11.30
CA PRO A 3 2.06 -4.53 -9.89
C PRO A 3 2.23 -5.97 -9.39
N GLU A 4 3.39 -6.29 -8.83
CA GLU A 4 3.60 -7.56 -8.16
C GLU A 4 2.82 -7.54 -6.83
N GLN A 5 1.97 -8.55 -6.61
CA GLN A 5 1.14 -8.68 -5.39
C GLN A 5 0.22 -7.47 -5.12
N GLY A 6 -0.15 -6.70 -6.16
CA GLY A 6 -1.00 -5.50 -6.01
C GLY A 6 -0.28 -4.30 -5.37
N LEU A 7 1.04 -4.37 -5.22
CA LEU A 7 1.87 -3.31 -4.65
C LEU A 7 2.81 -2.74 -5.72
N ILE A 8 2.93 -1.42 -5.76
CA ILE A 8 3.90 -0.73 -6.61
C ILE A 8 4.42 0.50 -5.88
N ALA A 9 5.73 0.72 -5.93
CA ALA A 9 6.35 1.96 -5.47
C ALA A 9 7.29 2.49 -6.55
N ILE A 10 7.31 3.81 -6.71
CA ILE A 10 8.15 4.50 -7.70
C ILE A 10 8.93 5.62 -7.05
N GLY A 11 10.00 6.06 -7.71
CA GLY A 11 10.90 7.10 -7.21
C GLY A 11 12.07 6.54 -6.38
N SER A 12 12.90 7.44 -5.87
CA SER A 12 14.15 7.11 -5.16
C SER A 12 13.95 6.39 -3.83
N GLY A 13 12.81 6.63 -3.16
CA GLY A 13 12.41 5.88 -1.96
C GLY A 13 11.67 4.58 -2.26
N GLY A 14 11.38 4.30 -3.54
CA GLY A 14 10.54 3.19 -3.99
C GLY A 14 10.99 1.82 -3.44
N PRO A 15 12.27 1.42 -3.57
CA PRO A 15 12.72 0.13 -3.07
C PRO A 15 12.53 -0.07 -1.56
N PHE A 16 12.71 0.97 -0.74
CA PHE A 16 12.52 0.90 0.71
C PHE A 16 11.03 0.82 1.06
N ALA A 17 10.22 1.68 0.44
CA ALA A 17 8.77 1.68 0.64
C ALA A 17 8.16 0.32 0.23
N GLN A 18 8.57 -0.22 -0.92
CA GLN A 18 8.06 -1.50 -1.43
C GLN A 18 8.49 -2.67 -0.56
N ALA A 19 9.75 -2.72 -0.11
CA ALA A 19 10.22 -3.79 0.76
C ALA A 19 9.48 -3.79 2.11
N SER A 20 9.32 -2.62 2.73
CA SER A 20 8.58 -2.46 3.99
C SER A 20 7.10 -2.79 3.82
N ALA A 21 6.45 -2.24 2.79
CA ALA A 21 5.04 -2.49 2.53
C ALA A 21 4.76 -3.97 2.21
N ARG A 22 5.64 -4.66 1.48
CA ARG A 22 5.52 -6.10 1.24
C ARG A 22 5.59 -6.89 2.55
N ALA A 23 6.56 -6.59 3.41
CA ALA A 23 6.70 -7.27 4.70
C ALA A 23 5.45 -7.07 5.58
N LEU A 24 4.89 -5.86 5.61
CA LEU A 24 3.66 -5.56 6.34
C LEU A 24 2.45 -6.29 5.74
N LEU A 25 2.31 -6.30 4.42
CA LEU A 25 1.22 -6.99 3.73
C LEU A 25 1.22 -8.50 4.00
N GLU A 26 2.40 -9.12 4.06
CA GLU A 26 2.54 -10.57 4.25
C GLU A 26 2.40 -11.03 5.72
N ASN A 27 2.58 -10.13 6.69
CA ASN A 27 2.74 -10.51 8.10
C ASN A 27 1.81 -9.77 9.06
N THR A 28 0.87 -8.96 8.57
CA THR A 28 -0.03 -8.17 9.41
C THR A 28 -1.43 -8.10 8.81
N GLU A 29 -2.40 -7.71 9.64
CA GLU A 29 -3.79 -7.44 9.25
C GLU A 29 -4.05 -5.92 9.04
N LEU A 30 -3.00 -5.17 8.69
CA LEU A 30 -3.09 -3.73 8.48
C LEU A 30 -3.88 -3.39 7.21
N SER A 31 -4.64 -2.30 7.26
CA SER A 31 -5.31 -1.77 6.07
C SER A 31 -4.31 -1.25 5.04
N ALA A 32 -4.75 -1.14 3.77
CA ALA A 32 -3.92 -0.58 2.70
C ALA A 32 -3.35 0.81 3.03
N HIS A 33 -4.15 1.66 3.70
CA HIS A 33 -3.71 2.97 4.15
C HIS A 33 -2.57 2.87 5.18
N GLU A 34 -2.73 2.01 6.20
CA GLU A 34 -1.72 1.82 7.25
C GLU A 34 -0.42 1.23 6.71
N ILE A 35 -0.50 0.30 5.74
CA ILE A 35 0.66 -0.28 5.07
C ILE A 35 1.43 0.80 4.30
N VAL A 36 0.74 1.63 3.51
CA VAL A 36 1.35 2.72 2.75
C VAL A 36 1.99 3.74 3.69
N ASP A 37 1.30 4.12 4.76
CA ASP A 37 1.79 5.11 5.70
C ASP A 37 3.08 4.63 6.39
N LYS A 38 3.08 3.42 6.94
CA LYS A 38 4.29 2.84 7.58
C LYS A 38 5.42 2.61 6.58
N GLY A 39 5.10 2.18 5.36
CA GLY A 39 6.09 1.97 4.30
C GLY A 39 6.78 3.28 3.89
N LEU A 40 6.01 4.36 3.75
CA LEU A 40 6.53 5.68 3.41
C LEU A 40 7.30 6.32 4.58
N ASP A 41 6.94 6.05 5.84
CA ASP A 41 7.73 6.48 7.01
C ASP A 41 9.16 5.93 6.93
N ILE A 42 9.29 4.62 6.73
CA ILE A 42 10.60 3.98 6.62
C ILE A 42 11.38 4.52 5.41
N ALA A 43 10.70 4.77 4.29
CA ALA A 43 11.34 5.36 3.12
C ALA A 43 11.85 6.78 3.39
N ALA A 44 11.11 7.59 4.15
CA ALA A 44 11.51 8.94 4.55
C ALA A 44 12.71 8.95 5.51
N ASP A 45 12.82 7.95 6.38
CA ASP A 45 13.96 7.81 7.30
C ASP A 45 15.27 7.42 6.58
N ILE A 46 15.18 6.69 5.47
CA ILE A 46 16.35 6.09 4.80
C ILE A 46 16.75 6.85 3.52
N CYS A 47 15.78 7.32 2.74
CA CYS A 47 16.04 7.94 1.44
C CYS A 47 16.18 9.45 1.57
N ILE A 48 17.36 10.01 1.27
CA ILE A 48 17.62 11.46 1.29
C ILE A 48 16.65 12.31 0.45
N TYR A 49 16.02 11.70 -0.57
CA TYR A 49 15.08 12.37 -1.47
C TYR A 49 13.61 12.14 -1.09
N THR A 50 13.33 11.39 -0.03
CA THR A 50 11.98 11.14 0.49
C THR A 50 11.88 11.80 1.86
N ASN A 51 10.76 12.45 2.16
CA ASN A 51 10.58 13.12 3.45
C ASN A 51 9.26 12.68 4.10
N HIS A 52 8.99 13.15 5.31
CA HIS A 52 7.80 12.76 6.08
C HIS A 52 6.52 13.48 5.65
N ASN A 53 6.59 14.48 4.76
CA ASN A 53 5.41 15.21 4.32
C ASN A 53 4.80 14.51 3.10
N ARG A 54 3.62 13.91 3.29
CA ARG A 54 2.94 13.11 2.28
C ARG A 54 1.45 13.41 2.23
N THR A 55 0.86 13.19 1.06
CA THR A 55 -0.58 13.14 0.86
C THR A 55 -0.95 11.72 0.47
N VAL A 56 -1.90 11.12 1.19
CA VAL A 56 -2.37 9.75 0.92
C VAL A 56 -3.83 9.83 0.48
N GLU A 57 -4.11 9.32 -0.71
CA GLU A 57 -5.45 9.22 -1.28
C GLU A 57 -5.92 7.78 -1.24
N VAL A 58 -7.17 7.55 -0.82
CA VAL A 58 -7.73 6.20 -0.65
C VAL A 58 -9.03 6.10 -1.44
N LEU A 59 -9.14 5.05 -2.25
CA LEU A 59 -10.38 4.67 -2.91
C LEU A 59 -11.08 3.57 -2.12
N SER A 60 -12.34 3.78 -1.78
CA SER A 60 -13.20 2.70 -1.32
C SER A 60 -13.52 1.79 -2.51
N THR A 61 -13.33 0.49 -2.38
CA THR A 61 -13.78 -0.46 -3.41
C THR A 61 -15.30 -0.48 -3.43
N GLY A 62 -15.89 0.31 -4.32
CA GLY A 62 -17.33 0.32 -4.57
C GLY A 62 -17.76 -0.96 -5.27
N VAL A 63 -17.95 -2.05 -4.52
CA VAL A 63 -18.86 -3.11 -4.98
C VAL A 63 -20.25 -2.52 -4.88
N THR A 64 -20.85 -2.16 -6.01
CA THR A 64 -22.31 -1.96 -6.02
C THR A 64 -22.94 -3.29 -5.62
N ALA A 65 -23.98 -3.26 -4.79
CA ALA A 65 -24.64 -4.45 -4.24
C ALA A 65 -25.19 -5.45 -5.31
N LYS A 66 -25.03 -5.15 -6.60
CA LYS A 66 -25.45 -5.98 -7.73
C LYS A 66 -24.44 -7.07 -8.11
N ASP A 67 -23.16 -6.90 -7.75
CA ASP A 67 -22.07 -7.81 -8.15
C ASP A 67 -21.55 -8.69 -7.00
N ALA A 68 -22.23 -8.67 -5.85
CA ALA A 68 -21.91 -9.60 -4.77
C ALA A 68 -22.28 -11.03 -5.24
N PRO A 69 -21.34 -12.00 -5.22
CA PRO A 69 -21.71 -13.39 -5.46
C PRO A 69 -22.74 -13.77 -4.40
N SER A 70 -23.91 -14.22 -4.82
CA SER A 70 -24.91 -14.80 -3.95
C SER A 70 -24.21 -15.90 -3.15
N LYS A 71 -23.95 -15.64 -1.86
CA LYS A 71 -23.60 -16.71 -0.92
C LYS A 71 -24.86 -17.57 -0.77
N THR A 72 -24.99 -18.57 -1.62
CA THR A 72 -25.78 -19.77 -1.34
C THR A 72 -24.87 -20.72 -0.61
N ASP A 73 -25.01 -20.74 0.71
CA ASP A 73 -25.05 -21.93 1.55
C ASP A 73 -26.17 -21.70 2.58
#